data_AF-A0A3D2VTM3-F1
#
_entry.id   AF-A0A3D2VTM3-F1
#
_cell.length_a   1.000
_cell.length_b   1.000
_cell.length_c   1.000
_cell.angle_alpha   90.00
_cell.angle_beta   90.00
_cell.angle_gamma   90.00
#
_symmetry.space_group_name_H-M   'P 1'
#
loop_
_entity.id
_entity.type
_entity.pdbx_description
1 polymer ?
#
loop_
_entity_poly.entity_id
_entity_poly.type
_entity_poly.pdbx_seq_one_letter_code
_entity_poly.pdbx_strand_id
1 'polypeptide(L)'
;MGVKSAACCPCPVNAGSGRPPSAVRLAGSGRSQTGVALITVLLIVFLASVTATSLAALQQIAIRRSTVLQHQQQARLYTLAIEQWAALVLARDSQQNETDHLHEEWANASSVLPVKDGVLSAQLRDLQGCFNLNNLWQSASSASAADSEDANPDANPDANPENTSKDAKDPAKSRQDPQAAAKEGVTPKNPSSAQSASDLDQDEVKGKARLNQAQYQVFQRLLSALELKPELAQAIVDWIDPDQDPIFPDGAEDSDYNVLTPAYLAANRPLSSVTELRLIKGMDQNAYDKLAPLVCALPSKTPLNVNTAPAQVLAALAEGKDSKEMEQLLKNRPAEGYKNVDEFLNAAELTVDATLKNQLSVATQHFLLRAEARVGDGRAMLYSTLYRTKNGVRALRRSFGNQD
;
A
#
# COMPACT_ATOMS: atom_id res chain seq x y z
N MET A 1 10.15 -52.14 40.53
CA MET A 1 8.78 -52.70 40.45
C MET A 1 8.55 -53.20 39.03
N GLY A 2 8.15 -54.48 38.89
CA GLY A 2 7.59 -55.19 37.72
C GLY A 2 8.19 -54.92 36.33
N VAL A 3 9.04 -55.78 35.72
CA VAL A 3 8.84 -57.17 35.25
C VAL A 3 7.74 -57.31 34.18
N LYS A 4 8.15 -57.62 32.94
CA LYS A 4 7.77 -58.87 32.24
C LYS A 4 8.67 -59.16 31.03
N SER A 5 9.21 -60.37 31.06
CA SER A 5 10.04 -61.06 30.08
C SER A 5 9.27 -62.30 29.60
N ALA A 6 9.48 -62.72 28.34
CA ALA A 6 9.27 -64.06 27.78
C ALA A 6 9.74 -64.01 26.30
N ALA A 7 10.47 -64.95 25.71
CA ALA A 7 10.82 -66.32 26.09
C ALA A 7 12.08 -66.81 25.33
N CYS A 8 12.79 -67.76 25.95
CA CYS A 8 13.84 -68.63 25.39
C CYS A 8 13.26 -69.72 24.45
N CYS A 9 14.02 -70.35 23.54
CA CYS A 9 14.85 -71.56 23.71
C CYS A 9 15.25 -72.11 22.30
N PRO A 10 16.07 -73.17 22.11
CA PRO A 10 17.42 -73.46 22.61
C PRO A 10 18.39 -74.00 21.49
N CYS A 11 19.61 -74.38 21.90
CA CYS A 11 20.80 -74.85 21.15
C CYS A 11 20.62 -76.17 20.33
N PRO A 12 21.67 -76.64 19.60
CA PRO A 12 22.71 -77.44 20.28
C PRO A 12 24.17 -77.19 19.83
N VAL A 13 25.03 -77.60 20.75
CA VAL A 13 26.48 -77.76 20.71
C VAL A 13 26.86 -78.90 19.77
N ASN A 14 27.98 -78.79 19.05
CA ASN A 14 28.77 -79.99 18.74
C ASN A 14 30.28 -79.70 18.80
N ALA A 15 30.96 -80.47 19.63
CA ALA A 15 32.40 -80.52 19.79
C ALA A 15 32.96 -81.65 18.92
N GLY A 16 34.03 -81.38 18.17
CA GLY A 16 34.69 -82.39 17.34
C GLY A 16 36.18 -82.10 17.23
N SER A 17 36.96 -82.81 18.03
CA SER A 17 38.42 -82.91 18.00
C SER A 17 38.89 -83.77 16.83
N GLY A 18 39.87 -83.30 16.06
CA GLY A 18 40.60 -84.10 15.07
C GLY A 18 41.98 -83.51 14.74
N ARG A 19 43.05 -84.23 15.08
CA ARG A 19 44.45 -83.94 14.71
C ARG A 19 44.70 -84.23 13.21
N PRO A 20 45.79 -83.68 12.62
CA PRO A 20 45.99 -83.60 11.16
C PRO A 20 46.59 -84.91 10.59
N PRO A 21 46.59 -85.08 9.26
CA PRO A 21 47.89 -85.03 8.59
C PRO A 21 47.90 -84.46 7.17
N SER A 22 49.13 -84.29 6.68
CA SER A 22 49.54 -84.31 5.28
C SER A 22 49.43 -82.99 4.52
N ALA A 23 50.58 -82.32 4.53
CA ALA A 23 51.00 -81.35 3.54
C ALA A 23 50.78 -81.88 2.11
N VAL A 24 49.93 -81.18 1.35
CA VAL A 24 50.04 -81.11 -0.10
C VAL A 24 50.49 -79.69 -0.42
N ARG A 25 51.79 -79.54 -0.70
CA ARG A 25 52.32 -78.35 -1.35
C ARG A 25 51.77 -78.32 -2.78
N LEU A 26 50.64 -77.65 -2.97
CA LEU A 26 50.32 -77.09 -4.28
C LEU A 26 51.14 -75.81 -4.42
N ALA A 27 52.20 -75.89 -5.22
CA ALA A 27 52.89 -74.74 -5.77
C ALA A 27 51.92 -73.97 -6.67
N GLY A 28 51.06 -73.17 -6.06
CA GLY A 28 50.33 -72.11 -6.75
C GLY A 28 51.33 -71.01 -7.05
N SER A 29 51.70 -70.85 -8.32
CA SER A 29 52.48 -69.71 -8.78
C SER A 29 51.81 -68.43 -8.28
N GLY A 30 52.42 -67.76 -7.31
CA GLY A 30 52.04 -66.42 -6.91
C GLY A 30 52.29 -65.48 -8.09
N ARG A 31 51.31 -65.36 -8.99
CA ARG A 31 51.23 -64.19 -9.86
C ARG A 31 51.06 -62.99 -8.91
N SER A 32 52.12 -62.20 -8.80
CA SER A 32 52.20 -61.05 -7.91
C SER A 32 51.06 -60.07 -8.21
N GLN A 33 50.08 -59.98 -7.31
CA GLN A 33 49.02 -58.96 -7.31
C GLN A 33 49.50 -57.58 -6.82
N THR A 34 50.77 -57.23 -7.03
CA THR A 34 51.33 -55.94 -6.60
C THR A 34 50.90 -54.77 -7.48
N GLY A 35 50.44 -55.01 -8.72
CA GLY A 35 49.87 -53.97 -9.59
C GLY A 35 48.40 -53.64 -9.32
N VAL A 36 47.57 -54.67 -9.11
CA VAL A 36 46.12 -54.48 -8.89
C VAL A 36 45.84 -53.82 -7.55
N ALA A 37 46.55 -54.19 -6.48
CA ALA A 37 46.39 -53.58 -5.16
C ALA A 37 46.79 -52.08 -5.15
N LEU A 38 47.82 -51.70 -5.91
CA LEU A 38 48.21 -50.29 -6.03
C LEU A 38 47.17 -49.49 -6.83
N ILE A 39 46.68 -50.05 -7.94
CA ILE A 39 45.65 -49.41 -8.77
C ILE A 39 44.34 -49.25 -7.99
N THR A 40 43.94 -50.24 -7.19
CA THR A 40 42.72 -50.12 -6.37
C THR A 40 42.86 -49.08 -5.28
N VAL A 41 44.01 -49.01 -4.59
CA VAL A 41 44.27 -47.97 -3.57
C VAL A 41 44.27 -46.58 -4.22
N LEU A 42 44.95 -46.40 -5.35
CA LEU A 42 44.97 -45.12 -6.06
C LEU A 42 43.59 -44.71 -6.57
N LEU A 43 42.79 -45.66 -7.08
CA LEU A 43 41.43 -45.40 -7.52
C LEU A 43 40.53 -44.99 -6.34
N ILE A 44 40.63 -45.67 -5.21
CA ILE A 44 39.86 -45.34 -4.00
C ILE A 44 40.24 -43.95 -3.48
N VAL A 45 41.53 -43.64 -3.39
CA VAL A 45 42.02 -42.32 -2.94
C VAL A 45 41.59 -41.22 -3.92
N PHE A 46 41.67 -41.48 -5.23
CA PHE A 46 41.18 -40.55 -6.25
C PHE A 46 39.68 -40.28 -6.10
N LEU A 47 38.87 -41.33 -5.99
CA LEU A 47 37.43 -41.20 -5.82
C LEU A 47 37.07 -40.45 -4.53
N ALA A 48 37.74 -40.78 -3.41
CA ALA A 48 37.57 -40.11 -2.13
C ALA A 48 37.95 -38.62 -2.19
N SER A 49 39.01 -38.28 -2.93
CA SER A 49 39.44 -36.88 -3.10
C SER A 49 38.44 -36.08 -3.94
N VAL A 50 37.92 -36.68 -5.01
CA VAL A 50 36.90 -36.05 -5.86
C VAL A 50 35.59 -35.84 -5.09
N THR A 51 35.14 -36.83 -4.32
CA THR A 51 33.93 -36.70 -3.49
C THR A 51 34.11 -35.65 -2.39
N ALA A 52 35.24 -35.67 -1.67
CA ALA A 52 35.53 -34.68 -0.63
C ALA A 52 35.56 -33.25 -1.18
N THR A 53 36.20 -33.03 -2.34
CA THR A 53 36.26 -31.71 -2.99
C THR A 53 34.86 -31.23 -3.42
N SER A 54 34.04 -32.13 -3.97
CA SER A 54 32.65 -31.82 -4.35
C SER A 54 31.79 -31.43 -3.14
N LEU A 55 31.87 -32.19 -2.05
CA LEU A 55 31.15 -31.86 -0.81
C LEU A 55 31.59 -30.50 -0.24
N ALA A 56 32.89 -30.21 -0.24
CA ALA A 56 33.41 -28.93 0.24
C ALA A 56 32.89 -27.74 -0.58
N ALA A 57 32.83 -27.88 -1.92
CA ALA A 57 32.26 -26.85 -2.78
C ALA A 57 30.76 -26.61 -2.52
N LEU A 58 29.99 -27.69 -2.37
CA LEU A 58 28.56 -27.61 -2.02
C LEU A 58 28.35 -26.96 -0.64
N GLN A 59 29.19 -27.28 0.34
CA GLN A 59 29.15 -26.66 1.67
C GLN A 59 29.43 -25.16 1.61
N GLN A 60 30.44 -24.72 0.84
CA GLN A 60 30.75 -23.29 0.68
C GLN A 60 29.57 -22.52 0.07
N ILE A 61 28.90 -23.09 -0.93
CA ILE A 61 27.69 -22.49 -1.54
C ILE A 61 26.56 -22.40 -0.51
N ALA A 62 26.34 -23.48 0.26
CA ALA A 62 25.31 -23.51 1.29
C ALA A 62 25.55 -22.46 2.38
N ILE A 63 26.79 -22.32 2.85
CA ILE A 63 27.20 -21.31 3.84
C ILE A 63 26.96 -19.91 3.28
N ARG A 64 27.46 -19.61 2.07
CA ARG A 64 27.30 -18.28 1.46
C ARG A 64 25.82 -17.92 1.29
N ARG A 65 25.00 -18.85 0.80
CA ARG A 65 23.54 -18.64 0.67
C ARG A 65 22.90 -18.35 2.03
N SER A 66 23.26 -19.12 3.06
CA SER A 66 22.77 -18.93 4.42
C SER A 66 23.14 -17.55 4.96
N THR A 67 24.39 -17.14 4.81
CA THR A 67 24.89 -15.83 5.24
C THR A 67 24.17 -14.68 4.53
N VAL A 68 23.97 -14.77 3.21
CA VAL A 68 23.23 -13.74 2.45
C VAL A 68 21.77 -13.64 2.91
N LEU A 69 21.10 -14.79 3.12
CA LEU A 69 19.72 -14.81 3.63
C LEU A 69 19.64 -14.21 5.04
N GLN A 70 20.60 -14.51 5.91
CA GLN A 70 20.69 -13.92 7.25
C GLN A 70 20.88 -12.40 7.18
N HIS A 71 21.81 -11.92 6.36
CA HIS A 71 22.02 -10.48 6.14
C HIS A 71 20.76 -9.79 5.59
N GLN A 72 20.03 -10.43 4.68
CA GLN A 72 18.79 -9.89 4.12
C GLN A 72 17.67 -9.81 5.17
N GLN A 73 17.52 -10.83 6.02
CA GLN A 73 16.58 -10.80 7.14
C GLN A 73 16.94 -9.72 8.16
N GLN A 74 18.23 -9.58 8.49
CA GLN A 74 18.72 -8.55 9.40
C GLN A 74 18.47 -7.14 8.84
N ALA A 75 18.77 -6.89 7.56
CA ALA A 75 18.46 -5.62 6.90
C ALA A 75 16.96 -5.31 6.96
N ARG A 76 16.09 -6.31 6.72
CA ARG A 76 14.63 -6.15 6.83
C ARG A 76 14.21 -5.75 8.24
N LEU A 77 14.73 -6.40 9.27
CA LEU A 77 14.44 -6.03 10.67
C LEU A 77 14.90 -4.61 10.98
N TYR A 78 16.05 -4.18 10.46
CA TYR A 78 16.49 -2.79 10.64
C TYR A 78 15.59 -1.78 9.94
N THR A 79 15.02 -2.08 8.77
CA THR A 79 14.02 -1.16 8.17
C THR A 79 12.79 -0.98 9.04
N LEU A 80 12.35 -2.02 9.76
CA LEU A 80 11.25 -1.91 10.73
C LEU A 80 11.67 -1.12 11.98
N ALA A 81 12.92 -1.25 12.43
CA ALA A 81 13.45 -0.43 13.51
C ALA A 81 13.50 1.07 13.13
N ILE A 82 13.88 1.38 11.89
CA ILE A 82 13.84 2.75 11.34
C ILE A 82 12.39 3.29 11.35
N GLU A 83 11.39 2.47 11.05
CA GLU A 83 9.98 2.87 11.15
C GLU A 83 9.57 3.26 12.57
N GLN A 84 9.99 2.49 13.58
CA GLN A 84 9.73 2.84 14.98
C GLN A 84 10.45 4.12 15.40
N TRP A 85 11.69 4.32 14.94
CA TRP A 85 12.40 5.58 15.15
C TRP A 85 11.68 6.77 14.51
N ALA A 86 11.23 6.63 13.26
CA ALA A 86 10.47 7.67 12.56
C ALA A 86 9.16 8.01 13.28
N ALA A 87 8.46 7.00 13.81
CA ALA A 87 7.28 7.19 14.64
C ALA A 87 7.58 8.02 15.91
N LEU A 88 8.73 7.81 16.55
CA LEU A 88 9.15 8.59 17.72
C LEU A 88 9.51 10.03 17.35
N VAL A 89 10.19 10.26 16.24
CA VAL A 89 10.51 11.61 15.73
C VAL A 89 9.22 12.38 15.48
N LEU A 90 8.29 11.78 14.72
CA LEU A 90 7.00 12.40 14.40
C LEU A 90 6.12 12.62 15.64
N ALA A 91 6.12 11.70 16.60
CA ALA A 91 5.37 11.83 17.84
C ALA A 91 5.94 12.91 18.77
N ARG A 92 7.27 13.11 18.79
CA ARG A 92 7.90 14.21 19.52
C ARG A 92 7.57 15.54 18.88
N ASP A 93 7.69 15.60 17.55
CA ASP A 93 7.39 16.78 16.76
C ASP A 93 5.98 17.31 17.03
N SER A 94 4.95 16.44 17.02
CA SER A 94 3.57 16.88 17.30
C SER A 94 3.29 17.32 18.75
N GLN A 95 4.23 17.12 19.67
CA GLN A 95 4.14 17.65 21.04
C GLN A 95 4.85 19.00 21.20
N GLN A 96 5.72 19.35 20.25
CA GLN A 96 6.56 20.55 20.31
C GLN A 96 6.09 21.62 19.32
N ASN A 97 5.51 21.20 18.18
CA ASN A 97 5.10 22.06 17.08
C ASN A 97 3.60 21.92 16.80
N GLU A 98 2.98 23.03 16.39
CA GLU A 98 1.58 23.09 15.97
C GLU A 98 1.40 23.00 14.44
N THR A 99 2.48 23.23 13.70
CA THR A 99 2.50 23.29 12.23
C THR A 99 3.58 22.40 11.68
N ASP A 100 3.40 21.89 10.47
CA ASP A 100 4.35 21.02 9.80
C ASP A 100 4.96 21.69 8.57
N HIS A 101 6.29 21.84 8.52
CA HIS A 101 7.00 22.52 7.44
C HIS A 101 8.36 21.88 7.11
N LEU A 102 8.91 22.24 5.95
CA LEU A 102 10.12 21.63 5.39
C LEU A 102 11.42 21.95 6.14
N HIS A 103 11.41 22.78 7.19
CA HIS A 103 12.60 23.11 7.98
C HIS A 103 12.66 22.38 9.32
N GLU A 104 11.67 21.55 9.62
CA GLU A 104 11.64 20.78 10.87
C GLU A 104 12.65 19.61 10.86
N GLU A 105 12.89 19.07 12.06
CA GLU A 105 13.81 17.95 12.26
C GLU A 105 13.40 16.73 11.41
N TRP A 106 12.10 16.41 11.34
CA TRP A 106 11.64 15.25 10.58
C TRP A 106 11.93 15.37 9.07
N ALA A 107 11.91 16.58 8.52
CA ALA A 107 12.14 16.83 7.10
C ALA A 107 13.62 16.84 6.72
N ASN A 108 14.50 17.23 7.65
CA ASN A 108 15.93 17.46 7.40
C ASN A 108 16.88 16.55 8.19
N ALA A 109 16.36 15.60 8.98
CA ALA A 109 17.21 14.69 9.74
C ALA A 109 18.24 14.02 8.81
N SER A 110 19.53 14.19 9.12
CA SER A 110 20.60 13.48 8.41
C SER A 110 20.56 12.02 8.80
N SER A 111 19.85 11.22 8.02
CA SER A 111 19.36 9.93 8.50
C SER A 111 20.34 8.78 8.37
N VAL A 112 21.62 9.01 8.10
CA VAL A 112 22.59 7.92 7.91
C VAL A 112 23.11 7.47 9.28
N LEU A 113 22.62 6.32 9.77
CA LEU A 113 23.03 5.75 11.04
C LEU A 113 23.94 4.54 10.81
N PRO A 114 25.23 4.59 11.22
CA PRO A 114 26.10 3.43 11.14
C PRO A 114 25.65 2.38 12.15
N VAL A 115 25.59 1.13 11.71
CA VAL A 115 25.35 -0.03 12.58
C VAL A 115 26.50 -1.02 12.43
N LYS A 116 26.56 -2.00 13.32
CA LYS A 116 27.51 -3.09 13.17
C LYS A 116 27.29 -3.75 11.81
N ASP A 117 28.35 -3.76 11.00
CA ASP A 117 28.40 -4.36 9.66
C ASP A 117 27.44 -3.73 8.63
N GLY A 118 27.03 -2.48 8.82
CA GLY A 118 26.04 -1.87 7.94
C GLY A 118 25.78 -0.37 8.10
N VAL A 119 24.88 0.13 7.25
CA VAL A 119 24.42 1.51 7.24
C VAL A 119 22.90 1.54 7.06
N LEU A 120 22.23 2.35 7.88
CA LEU A 120 20.80 2.61 7.82
C LEU A 120 20.56 4.02 7.29
N SER A 121 19.50 4.21 6.50
CA SER A 121 19.03 5.56 6.12
C SER A 121 17.51 5.67 6.12
N ALA A 122 17.01 6.84 6.50
CA ALA A 122 15.59 7.17 6.55
C ALA A 122 15.30 8.48 5.80
N GLN A 123 14.13 8.62 5.19
CA GLN A 123 13.64 9.89 4.67
C GLN A 123 12.15 9.97 4.96
N LEU A 124 11.72 11.06 5.59
CA LEU A 124 10.31 11.35 5.81
C LEU A 124 9.88 12.42 4.81
N ARG A 125 8.68 12.25 4.25
CA ARG A 125 8.04 13.22 3.37
C ARG A 125 6.60 13.42 3.83
N ASP A 126 6.15 14.67 3.85
CA ASP A 126 4.74 14.98 4.04
C ASP A 126 3.92 14.53 2.81
N LEU A 127 2.89 13.72 3.03
CA LEU A 127 1.95 13.28 2.01
C LEU A 127 0.76 14.24 1.84
N GLN A 128 0.59 15.23 2.71
CA GLN A 128 -0.45 16.26 2.58
C GLN A 128 0.01 17.48 1.77
N GLY A 129 1.25 17.52 1.27
CA GLY A 129 1.71 18.58 0.37
C GLY A 129 1.20 18.45 -1.08
N CYS A 130 0.54 17.35 -1.46
CA CYS A 130 0.04 17.14 -2.82
C CYS A 130 -1.48 17.30 -2.90
N PHE A 131 -1.99 17.47 -4.12
CA PHE A 131 -3.42 17.46 -4.37
C PHE A 131 -3.99 16.05 -4.14
N ASN A 132 -4.85 15.88 -3.14
CA ASN A 132 -5.45 14.58 -2.85
C ASN A 132 -6.63 14.29 -3.79
N LEU A 133 -6.44 13.34 -4.72
CA LEU A 133 -7.46 12.96 -5.71
C LEU A 133 -8.75 12.47 -5.06
N ASN A 134 -8.66 11.81 -3.91
CA ASN A 134 -9.83 11.32 -3.19
C ASN A 134 -10.69 12.44 -2.57
N ASN A 135 -10.26 13.70 -2.63
CA ASN A 135 -11.09 14.85 -2.26
C ASN A 135 -12.01 15.33 -3.39
N LEU A 136 -11.87 14.78 -4.61
CA LEU A 136 -12.80 15.01 -5.73
C LEU A 136 -14.22 14.54 -5.39
N TRP A 137 -14.36 13.57 -4.47
CA TRP A 137 -15.64 13.05 -4.01
C TRP A 137 -15.86 13.32 -2.51
N GLN A 138 -17.08 13.72 -2.14
CA GLN A 138 -17.50 13.88 -0.74
C GLN A 138 -18.42 12.73 -0.35
N SER A 139 -18.12 12.04 0.75
CA SER A 139 -19.05 11.07 1.34
C SER A 139 -20.25 11.77 1.97
N ALA A 140 -21.43 11.15 1.88
CA ALA A 140 -22.71 11.74 2.27
C ALA A 140 -22.89 12.02 3.77
N SER A 141 -22.00 11.52 4.63
CA SER A 141 -22.05 11.78 6.07
C SER A 141 -21.18 12.97 6.44
N SER A 142 -21.79 14.15 6.47
CA SER A 142 -21.30 15.31 7.25
C SER A 142 -22.33 16.45 7.32
N ALA A 143 -23.54 16.16 7.78
CA ALA A 143 -24.48 17.19 8.23
C ALA A 143 -24.89 17.02 9.71
N SER A 144 -24.26 16.12 10.47
CA SER A 144 -24.63 15.88 11.88
C SER A 144 -23.46 15.29 12.70
N ALA A 145 -22.35 16.01 12.81
CA ALA A 145 -21.29 15.67 13.76
C ALA A 145 -20.77 16.91 14.52
N ALA A 146 -21.62 17.93 14.66
CA ALA A 146 -21.36 19.08 15.52
C ALA A 146 -22.00 18.94 16.92
N ASP A 147 -22.76 17.86 17.19
CA ASP A 147 -23.36 17.60 18.49
C ASP A 147 -23.17 16.11 18.88
N SER A 148 -22.05 15.80 19.53
CA SER A 148 -21.92 14.73 20.55
C SER A 148 -20.45 14.61 20.97
N GLU A 149 -20.00 15.56 21.78
CA GLU A 149 -19.07 15.22 22.85
C GLU A 149 -19.81 14.28 23.83
N ASP A 150 -19.07 13.35 24.43
CA ASP A 150 -19.47 12.31 25.38
C ASP A 150 -19.96 10.96 24.80
N ALA A 151 -18.99 10.10 24.46
CA ALA A 151 -19.19 8.65 24.47
C ALA A 151 -18.15 7.98 25.40
N ASN A 152 -18.60 7.72 26.63
CA ASN A 152 -17.95 6.93 27.66
C ASN A 152 -17.84 5.44 27.22
N PRO A 153 -16.64 4.82 27.16
CA PRO A 153 -16.49 3.46 26.69
C PRO A 153 -16.42 2.49 27.88
N ASP A 154 -17.55 2.26 28.55
CA ASP A 154 -17.68 1.16 29.51
C ASP A 154 -19.05 0.50 29.36
N ALA A 155 -19.11 -0.52 28.49
CA ALA A 155 -20.18 -1.51 28.52
C ALA A 155 -19.61 -2.89 28.15
N ASN A 156 -19.56 -3.72 29.20
CA ASN A 156 -19.12 -5.11 29.28
C ASN A 156 -19.93 -6.04 28.36
N PRO A 157 -19.33 -7.01 27.63
CA PRO A 157 -20.06 -7.91 26.75
C PRO A 157 -20.32 -9.25 27.45
N ASP A 158 -21.39 -9.36 28.23
CA ASP A 158 -21.87 -10.65 28.74
C ASP A 158 -23.37 -10.61 29.04
N ALA A 159 -24.20 -11.05 28.07
CA ALA A 159 -25.50 -11.66 28.32
C ALA A 159 -26.05 -12.33 27.05
N ASN A 160 -26.18 -13.66 27.10
CA ASN A 160 -26.85 -14.53 26.13
C ASN A 160 -28.39 -14.55 26.41
N PRO A 161 -29.25 -14.96 25.45
CA PRO A 161 -30.66 -14.60 25.37
C PRO A 161 -31.59 -15.65 25.99
N GLU A 162 -32.80 -15.24 26.38
CA GLU A 162 -33.95 -16.16 26.43
C GLU A 162 -35.30 -15.42 26.41
N ASN A 163 -36.06 -15.69 25.34
CA ASN A 163 -37.46 -16.11 25.29
C ASN A 163 -38.49 -15.50 26.27
N THR A 164 -39.52 -14.82 25.72
CA THR A 164 -40.91 -15.12 26.09
C THR A 164 -41.86 -14.85 24.92
N SER A 165 -42.63 -15.88 24.57
CA SER A 165 -43.78 -15.86 23.66
C SER A 165 -45.07 -15.46 24.39
N LYS A 166 -46.07 -14.97 23.62
CA LYS A 166 -47.49 -15.40 23.60
C LYS A 166 -48.38 -14.36 22.89
N ASP A 167 -48.99 -14.76 21.77
CA ASP A 167 -50.44 -15.01 21.58
C ASP A 167 -51.23 -13.73 21.22
N ALA A 168 -52.15 -13.65 20.24
CA ALA A 168 -52.76 -14.58 19.30
C ALA A 168 -53.65 -13.80 18.28
N LYS A 169 -54.13 -14.54 17.27
CA LYS A 169 -55.36 -14.36 16.44
C LYS A 169 -55.27 -13.65 15.07
N ASP A 170 -55.25 -14.50 14.05
CA ASP A 170 -55.96 -14.37 12.75
C ASP A 170 -57.48 -14.64 12.99
N PRO A 171 -58.46 -14.24 12.13
CA PRO A 171 -58.59 -14.80 10.78
C PRO A 171 -59.12 -13.86 9.67
N ALA A 172 -58.51 -14.02 8.49
CA ALA A 172 -59.15 -14.37 7.20
C ALA A 172 -59.93 -13.35 6.34
N LYS A 173 -59.54 -13.39 5.04
CA LYS A 173 -60.30 -13.38 3.76
C LYS A 173 -59.89 -12.21 2.84
N SER A 174 -59.79 -12.32 1.52
CA SER A 174 -59.66 -13.41 0.53
C SER A 174 -59.72 -12.73 -0.84
N ARG A 175 -58.90 -13.17 -1.82
CA ARG A 175 -59.15 -13.08 -3.30
C ARG A 175 -59.09 -11.64 -3.87
N GLN A 176 -58.63 -11.34 -5.09
CA GLN A 176 -58.53 -12.04 -6.37
C GLN A 176 -57.75 -11.13 -7.35
N ASP A 177 -56.90 -11.69 -8.20
CA ASP A 177 -56.51 -11.17 -9.54
C ASP A 177 -57.39 -11.87 -10.60
N PRO A 178 -57.38 -11.57 -11.94
CA PRO A 178 -56.83 -10.42 -12.70
C PRO A 178 -57.73 -9.91 -13.88
N GLN A 179 -57.19 -8.94 -14.65
CA GLN A 179 -57.32 -8.69 -16.11
C GLN A 179 -58.61 -8.08 -16.72
N ALA A 180 -58.45 -6.95 -17.44
CA ALA A 180 -58.44 -6.88 -18.92
C ALA A 180 -58.55 -5.44 -19.48
N ALA A 181 -58.06 -5.29 -20.72
CA ALA A 181 -58.29 -4.24 -21.74
C ALA A 181 -57.43 -2.97 -21.67
N ALA A 182 -57.05 -2.29 -22.75
CA ALA A 182 -56.77 -2.54 -24.17
C ALA A 182 -56.44 -1.15 -24.78
N LYS A 183 -55.68 -1.11 -25.89
CA LYS A 183 -55.53 0.01 -26.88
C LYS A 183 -54.66 1.19 -26.43
N GLU A 184 -53.92 1.91 -27.26
CA GLU A 184 -53.54 1.90 -28.69
C GLU A 184 -52.45 3.01 -28.84
N GLY A 185 -51.50 2.83 -29.76
CA GLY A 185 -50.89 3.93 -30.54
C GLY A 185 -49.72 4.74 -29.94
N VAL A 186 -48.56 4.70 -30.61
CA VAL A 186 -47.96 5.81 -31.41
C VAL A 186 -46.52 5.43 -31.81
N THR A 187 -46.22 5.64 -33.10
CA THR A 187 -44.95 5.44 -33.81
C THR A 187 -43.95 6.60 -33.62
N PRO A 188 -42.68 6.48 -34.08
CA PRO A 188 -41.50 7.03 -33.39
C PRO A 188 -41.09 8.43 -33.84
N LYS A 189 -40.34 9.15 -33.00
CA LYS A 189 -39.54 10.31 -33.42
C LYS A 189 -38.08 10.16 -32.99
N ASN A 190 -37.22 10.32 -33.98
CA ASN A 190 -35.76 10.34 -33.95
C ASN A 190 -35.22 11.56 -33.17
N PRO A 191 -33.99 11.52 -32.63
CA PRO A 191 -33.46 12.52 -31.72
C PRO A 191 -32.76 13.66 -32.48
N SER A 192 -33.00 14.90 -32.05
CA SER A 192 -32.11 16.02 -32.34
C SER A 192 -32.37 17.14 -31.35
N SER A 193 -31.47 17.32 -30.40
CA SER A 193 -30.82 18.59 -30.11
C SER A 193 -29.89 18.42 -28.91
N ALA A 194 -28.63 18.77 -29.14
CA ALA A 194 -27.65 18.98 -28.08
C ALA A 194 -28.16 20.09 -27.15
N GLN A 195 -28.13 19.83 -25.84
CA GLN A 195 -28.29 20.85 -24.82
C GLN A 195 -27.07 20.86 -23.92
N SER A 196 -26.56 22.08 -23.77
CA SER A 196 -25.36 22.48 -23.06
C SER A 196 -25.41 22.14 -21.57
N ALA A 197 -24.25 21.81 -21.02
CA ALA A 197 -24.02 21.47 -19.62
C ALA A 197 -24.15 22.69 -18.68
N SER A 198 -25.36 23.18 -18.45
CA SER A 198 -25.61 24.22 -17.42
C SER A 198 -26.72 23.91 -16.44
N ASP A 199 -27.44 22.79 -16.54
CA ASP A 199 -28.49 22.41 -15.60
C ASP A 199 -28.30 20.94 -15.18
N LEU A 200 -27.39 20.69 -14.23
CA LEU A 200 -27.44 19.47 -13.44
C LEU A 200 -28.37 19.71 -12.25
N ASP A 201 -29.50 19.02 -12.31
CA ASP A 201 -30.62 19.07 -11.39
C ASP A 201 -30.16 18.97 -9.94
N GLN A 202 -30.62 19.91 -9.11
CA GLN A 202 -30.46 19.88 -7.66
C GLN A 202 -31.47 18.91 -7.06
N ASP A 203 -31.34 17.62 -7.38
CA ASP A 203 -32.06 16.60 -6.64
C ASP A 203 -31.34 16.37 -5.30
N GLU A 204 -31.97 16.84 -4.22
CA GLU A 204 -31.64 16.54 -2.82
C GLU A 204 -31.76 15.03 -2.55
N VAL A 205 -30.84 14.22 -3.06
CA VAL A 205 -30.71 12.83 -2.63
C VAL A 205 -29.88 12.80 -1.35
N LYS A 206 -30.56 12.98 -0.21
CA LYS A 206 -29.98 12.76 1.12
C LYS A 206 -29.28 11.40 1.16
N GLY A 207 -27.96 11.40 1.33
CA GLY A 207 -27.19 10.18 1.62
C GLY A 207 -26.31 9.62 0.49
N LYS A 208 -26.24 10.25 -0.70
CA LYS A 208 -25.32 9.80 -1.76
C LYS A 208 -24.01 10.61 -1.78
N ALA A 209 -22.91 9.93 -2.09
CA ALA A 209 -21.63 10.58 -2.33
C ALA A 209 -21.74 11.49 -3.55
N ARG A 210 -21.06 12.65 -3.55
CA ARG A 210 -21.24 13.69 -4.56
C ARG A 210 -19.93 14.33 -4.98
N LEU A 211 -19.91 14.89 -6.19
CA LEU A 211 -18.79 15.67 -6.71
C LEU A 211 -18.49 16.86 -5.82
N ASN A 212 -17.22 17.01 -5.50
CA ASN A 212 -16.70 18.22 -4.90
C ASN A 212 -16.35 19.23 -6.00
N GLN A 213 -17.31 20.10 -6.34
CA GLN A 213 -17.13 21.07 -7.43
C GLN A 213 -15.90 21.96 -7.25
N ALA A 214 -15.60 22.40 -6.03
CA ALA A 214 -14.44 23.25 -5.74
C ALA A 214 -13.13 22.50 -6.01
N GLN A 215 -13.01 21.25 -5.56
CA GLN A 215 -11.83 20.42 -5.80
C GLN A 215 -11.70 20.03 -7.27
N TYR A 216 -12.82 19.77 -7.95
CA TYR A 216 -12.83 19.50 -9.38
C TYR A 216 -12.27 20.68 -10.19
N GLN A 217 -12.69 21.91 -9.87
CA GLN A 217 -12.14 23.11 -10.51
C GLN A 217 -10.66 23.34 -10.22
N VAL A 218 -10.21 23.10 -8.98
CA VAL A 218 -8.76 23.12 -8.64
C VAL A 218 -8.01 22.11 -9.48
N PHE A 219 -8.53 20.89 -9.61
CA PHE A 219 -7.89 19.83 -10.38
C PHE A 219 -7.82 20.15 -11.88
N GLN A 220 -8.89 20.69 -12.46
CA GLN A 220 -8.89 21.14 -13.86
C GLN A 220 -7.84 22.24 -14.10
N ARG A 221 -7.68 23.19 -13.18
CA ARG A 221 -6.62 24.21 -13.26
C ARG A 221 -5.23 23.59 -13.18
N LEU A 222 -5.02 22.61 -12.28
CA LEU A 222 -3.76 21.88 -12.17
C LEU A 222 -3.42 21.16 -13.49
N LEU A 223 -4.37 20.43 -14.08
CA LEU A 223 -4.16 19.76 -15.37
C LEU A 223 -3.83 20.76 -16.48
N SER A 224 -4.55 21.88 -16.54
CA SER A 224 -4.33 22.94 -17.53
C SER A 224 -2.94 23.56 -17.39
N ALA A 225 -2.50 23.83 -16.15
CA ALA A 225 -1.16 24.36 -15.85
C ALA A 225 -0.02 23.39 -16.25
N LEU A 226 -0.31 22.09 -16.30
CA LEU A 226 0.63 21.05 -16.74
C LEU A 226 0.55 20.76 -18.25
N GLU A 227 -0.30 21.49 -18.99
CA GLU A 227 -0.61 21.25 -20.40
C GLU A 227 -1.16 19.83 -20.63
N LEU A 228 -1.97 19.34 -19.69
CA LEU A 228 -2.66 18.06 -19.76
C LEU A 228 -4.10 18.24 -20.19
N LYS A 229 -4.65 17.19 -20.79
CA LYS A 229 -6.03 17.09 -21.26
C LYS A 229 -7.02 17.28 -20.10
N PRO A 230 -7.92 18.28 -20.13
CA PRO A 230 -8.92 18.48 -19.08
C PRO A 230 -9.87 17.30 -18.91
N GLU A 231 -10.05 16.49 -19.97
CA GLU A 231 -10.88 15.29 -19.97
C GLU A 231 -10.36 14.22 -18.99
N LEU A 232 -9.06 14.24 -18.64
CA LEU A 232 -8.51 13.36 -17.61
C LEU A 232 -9.19 13.57 -16.26
N ALA A 233 -9.66 14.79 -15.96
CA ALA A 233 -10.40 15.03 -14.72
C ALA A 233 -11.70 14.22 -14.66
N GLN A 234 -12.39 14.08 -15.80
CA GLN A 234 -13.65 13.34 -15.89
C GLN A 234 -13.41 11.85 -15.66
N ALA A 235 -12.47 11.25 -16.40
CA ALA A 235 -12.13 9.84 -16.24
C ALA A 235 -11.59 9.49 -14.85
N ILE A 236 -10.90 10.42 -14.18
CA ILE A 236 -10.42 10.23 -12.80
C ILE A 236 -11.57 10.30 -11.80
N VAL A 237 -12.58 11.15 -12.02
CA VAL A 237 -13.75 11.21 -11.15
C VAL A 237 -14.54 9.91 -11.23
N ASP A 238 -14.88 9.44 -12.44
CA ASP A 238 -15.61 8.19 -12.65
C ASP A 238 -14.85 6.99 -12.04
N TRP A 239 -13.52 6.95 -12.18
CA TRP A 239 -12.70 5.90 -11.55
C TRP A 239 -12.87 5.80 -10.02
N ILE A 240 -13.19 6.91 -9.35
CA ILE A 240 -13.28 7.04 -7.90
C ILE A 240 -14.71 6.84 -7.40
N ASP A 241 -15.70 7.30 -8.16
CA ASP A 241 -17.08 7.32 -7.70
C ASP A 241 -17.63 5.90 -7.53
N PRO A 242 -18.61 5.68 -6.65
CA PRO A 242 -19.08 4.33 -6.34
C PRO A 242 -20.13 3.80 -7.33
N ASP A 243 -20.58 4.60 -8.29
CA ASP A 243 -21.58 4.16 -9.26
C ASP A 243 -20.92 3.58 -10.51
N GLN A 244 -21.68 3.27 -11.56
CA GLN A 244 -21.15 2.64 -12.78
C GLN A 244 -21.62 3.40 -14.03
N ASP A 245 -22.24 4.57 -13.82
CA ASP A 245 -22.90 5.34 -14.86
C ASP A 245 -22.04 6.58 -15.14
N PRO A 246 -21.46 6.74 -16.35
CA PRO A 246 -20.59 7.88 -16.63
C PRO A 246 -21.31 9.20 -16.38
N ILE A 247 -20.77 10.03 -15.48
CA ILE A 247 -21.36 11.32 -15.11
C ILE A 247 -20.98 12.40 -16.14
N PHE A 248 -19.92 12.17 -16.93
CA PHE A 248 -19.40 13.12 -17.90
C PHE A 248 -19.28 12.56 -19.33
N PRO A 249 -19.27 13.42 -20.37
CA PRO A 249 -19.13 12.98 -21.76
C PRO A 249 -17.83 12.24 -22.07
N ASP A 250 -16.72 12.65 -21.48
CA ASP A 250 -15.39 12.02 -21.64
C ASP A 250 -15.03 11.14 -20.43
N GLY A 251 -16.05 10.73 -19.67
CA GLY A 251 -15.97 9.75 -18.59
C GLY A 251 -15.50 8.37 -19.03
N ALA A 252 -15.28 7.49 -18.05
CA ALA A 252 -14.79 6.14 -18.28
C ALA A 252 -15.20 5.18 -17.16
N GLU A 253 -16.00 4.18 -17.53
CA GLU A 253 -16.55 3.17 -16.61
C GLU A 253 -16.18 1.75 -17.06
N ASP A 254 -16.77 0.73 -16.44
CA ASP A 254 -16.59 -0.68 -16.77
C ASP A 254 -16.67 -0.98 -18.28
N SER A 255 -17.52 -0.28 -19.03
CA SER A 255 -17.67 -0.48 -20.48
C SER A 255 -16.41 -0.11 -21.28
N ASP A 256 -15.63 0.87 -20.80
CA ASP A 256 -14.39 1.33 -21.41
C ASP A 256 -13.22 0.40 -21.08
N TYR A 257 -13.20 -0.17 -19.87
CA TYR A 257 -12.06 -0.97 -19.38
C TYR A 257 -12.18 -2.46 -19.72
N ASN A 258 -13.40 -3.01 -19.82
CA ASN A 258 -13.61 -4.43 -20.13
C ASN A 258 -13.19 -4.84 -21.55
N VAL A 259 -13.06 -3.87 -22.46
CA VAL A 259 -12.62 -4.11 -23.85
C VAL A 259 -11.10 -4.11 -24.00
N LEU A 260 -10.34 -3.77 -22.95
CA LEU A 260 -8.89 -3.73 -22.96
C LEU A 260 -8.27 -5.13 -22.90
N THR A 261 -6.96 -5.21 -23.15
CA THR A 261 -6.19 -6.45 -23.01
C THR A 261 -4.95 -6.21 -22.15
N PRO A 262 -4.88 -6.78 -20.93
CA PRO A 262 -5.94 -7.54 -20.25
C PRO A 262 -7.16 -6.67 -19.90
N ALA A 263 -8.34 -7.28 -19.86
CA ALA A 263 -9.57 -6.60 -19.42
C ALA A 263 -9.56 -6.40 -17.90
N TYR A 264 -10.12 -5.29 -17.45
CA TYR A 264 -10.35 -4.97 -16.03
C TYR A 264 -11.58 -4.06 -15.88
N LEU A 265 -11.96 -3.77 -14.64
CA LEU A 265 -13.08 -2.92 -14.26
C LEU A 265 -12.59 -1.60 -13.70
N ALA A 266 -13.46 -0.59 -13.71
CA ALA A 266 -13.22 0.63 -12.95
C ALA A 266 -13.16 0.27 -11.44
N ALA A 267 -12.40 1.05 -10.65
CA ALA A 267 -12.16 0.69 -9.25
C ALA A 267 -13.37 0.97 -8.36
N ASN A 268 -14.14 2.00 -8.72
CA ASN A 268 -15.36 2.51 -8.11
C ASN A 268 -15.24 2.68 -6.59
N ARG A 269 -14.08 3.21 -6.20
CA ARG A 269 -13.64 3.42 -4.83
C ARG A 269 -12.53 4.48 -4.78
N PRO A 270 -12.29 5.10 -3.62
CA PRO A 270 -11.11 5.95 -3.43
C PRO A 270 -9.82 5.26 -3.85
N LEU A 271 -8.95 5.99 -4.54
CA LEU A 271 -7.62 5.51 -4.91
C LEU A 271 -6.88 5.07 -3.64
N SER A 272 -6.25 3.90 -3.75
CA SER A 272 -5.33 3.35 -2.74
C SER A 272 -3.87 3.64 -3.05
N SER A 273 -3.56 3.98 -4.30
CA SER A 273 -2.24 4.39 -4.75
C SER A 273 -2.35 5.36 -5.92
N VAL A 274 -1.38 6.29 -6.04
CA VAL A 274 -1.25 7.17 -7.20
C VAL A 274 -0.95 6.36 -8.48
N THR A 275 -0.31 5.19 -8.36
CA THR A 275 -0.05 4.31 -9.52
C THR A 275 -1.30 3.84 -10.24
N GLU A 276 -2.47 3.85 -9.59
CA GLU A 276 -3.74 3.48 -10.24
C GLU A 276 -4.08 4.44 -11.38
N LEU A 277 -3.55 5.68 -11.39
CA LEU A 277 -3.68 6.60 -12.51
C LEU A 277 -3.27 5.96 -13.86
N ARG A 278 -2.30 5.04 -13.87
CA ARG A 278 -1.85 4.35 -15.09
C ARG A 278 -2.90 3.43 -15.71
N LEU A 279 -3.95 3.10 -14.97
CA LEU A 279 -5.07 2.27 -15.44
C LEU A 279 -6.22 3.12 -16.00
N ILE A 280 -6.17 4.45 -15.82
CA ILE A 280 -7.28 5.33 -16.18
C ILE A 280 -7.19 5.71 -17.65
N LYS A 281 -8.34 5.71 -18.32
CA LYS A 281 -8.48 6.06 -19.75
C LYS A 281 -7.83 7.41 -20.04
N GLY A 282 -7.01 7.46 -21.09
CA GLY A 282 -6.32 8.68 -21.53
C GLY A 282 -5.04 9.01 -20.77
N MET A 283 -4.71 8.31 -19.67
CA MET A 283 -3.46 8.51 -18.94
C MET A 283 -2.29 7.84 -19.69
N ASP A 284 -1.55 8.63 -20.46
CA ASP A 284 -0.28 8.19 -21.04
C ASP A 284 0.91 8.38 -20.06
N GLN A 285 2.08 7.87 -20.46
CA GLN A 285 3.29 7.96 -19.64
C GLN A 285 3.70 9.42 -19.34
N ASN A 286 3.55 10.32 -20.31
CA ASN A 286 3.92 11.73 -20.14
C ASN A 286 2.96 12.45 -19.20
N ALA A 287 1.65 12.18 -19.31
CA ALA A 287 0.64 12.68 -18.38
C ALA A 287 0.91 12.17 -16.96
N TYR A 288 1.19 10.88 -16.81
CA TYR A 288 1.53 10.29 -15.52
C TYR A 288 2.78 10.93 -14.90
N ASP A 289 3.87 11.08 -15.66
CA ASP A 289 5.12 11.64 -15.16
C ASP A 289 5.00 13.11 -14.74
N LYS A 290 4.14 13.88 -15.43
CA LYS A 290 3.81 15.27 -15.06
C LYS A 290 2.90 15.34 -13.82
N LEU A 291 1.91 14.47 -13.71
CA LEU A 291 0.85 14.56 -12.70
C LEU A 291 1.23 13.88 -11.38
N ALA A 292 1.78 12.67 -11.43
CA ALA A 292 2.03 11.83 -10.26
C ALA A 292 2.86 12.50 -9.15
N PRO A 293 3.86 13.36 -9.43
CA PRO A 293 4.61 14.07 -8.38
C PRO A 293 3.79 15.08 -7.57
N LEU A 294 2.64 15.53 -8.12
CA LEU A 294 1.84 16.65 -7.61
C LEU A 294 0.54 16.21 -6.95
N VAL A 295 0.19 14.91 -7.04
CA VAL A 295 -1.06 14.35 -6.52
C VAL A 295 -0.81 13.23 -5.52
N CYS A 296 -1.81 12.93 -4.71
CA CYS A 296 -1.81 11.80 -3.78
C CYS A 296 -3.16 11.09 -3.70
N ALA A 297 -3.12 9.88 -3.13
CA ALA A 297 -4.24 9.04 -2.82
C ALA A 297 -4.35 8.85 -1.29
N LEU A 298 -4.81 9.88 -0.59
CA LEU A 298 -5.03 9.87 0.88
C LEU A 298 -6.53 9.72 1.18
N PRO A 299 -6.94 9.38 2.42
CA PRO A 299 -8.36 9.36 2.78
C PRO A 299 -9.07 10.67 2.38
N SER A 300 -10.34 10.57 1.97
CA SER A 300 -11.12 11.76 1.61
C SER A 300 -11.26 12.71 2.81
N LYS A 301 -11.43 14.00 2.52
CA LYS A 301 -11.43 15.11 3.51
C LYS A 301 -10.07 15.40 4.16
N THR A 302 -8.99 14.78 3.69
CA THR A 302 -7.63 15.13 4.14
C THR A 302 -7.23 16.49 3.54
N PRO A 303 -6.90 17.51 4.35
CA PRO A 303 -6.57 18.84 3.84
C PRO A 303 -5.16 18.92 3.24
N LEU A 304 -4.95 19.87 2.33
CA LEU A 304 -3.65 20.20 1.75
C LEU A 304 -2.81 20.99 2.76
N ASN A 305 -1.60 20.53 3.07
CA ASN A 305 -0.63 21.28 3.86
C ASN A 305 0.10 22.32 2.99
N VAL A 306 -0.22 23.59 3.19
CA VAL A 306 0.34 24.71 2.40
C VAL A 306 1.82 24.97 2.68
N ASN A 307 2.34 24.47 3.82
CA ASN A 307 3.74 24.62 4.22
C ASN A 307 4.68 23.62 3.54
N THR A 308 4.14 22.59 2.88
CA THR A 308 4.92 21.57 2.18
C THR A 308 4.51 21.43 0.71
N ALA A 309 3.39 22.05 0.31
CA ALA A 309 2.89 21.96 -1.04
C ALA A 309 3.78 22.64 -2.09
N PRO A 310 3.92 22.03 -3.29
CA PRO A 310 4.68 22.60 -4.39
C PRO A 310 3.91 23.74 -5.06
N ALA A 311 4.65 24.60 -5.75
CA ALA A 311 4.12 25.82 -6.36
C ALA A 311 2.97 25.57 -7.34
N GLN A 312 3.03 24.49 -8.13
CA GLN A 312 2.00 24.13 -9.11
C GLN A 312 0.66 23.80 -8.45
N VAL A 313 0.67 23.10 -7.31
CA VAL A 313 -0.54 22.76 -6.56
C VAL A 313 -1.13 24.00 -5.90
N LEU A 314 -0.28 24.86 -5.34
CA LEU A 314 -0.72 26.13 -4.74
C LEU A 314 -1.31 27.09 -5.78
N ALA A 315 -0.70 27.18 -6.97
CA ALA A 315 -1.19 28.01 -8.07
C ALA A 315 -2.59 27.57 -8.54
N ALA A 316 -2.88 26.27 -8.52
CA ALA A 316 -4.18 25.72 -8.89
C ALA A 316 -5.32 26.09 -7.91
N LEU A 317 -5.02 26.63 -6.72
CA LEU A 317 -6.05 26.98 -5.72
C LEU A 317 -6.97 28.12 -6.17
N ALA A 318 -6.49 29.04 -7.00
CA ALA A 318 -7.28 30.16 -7.50
C ALA A 318 -7.10 30.37 -9.01
N GLU A 319 -8.04 31.07 -9.63
CA GLU A 319 -7.95 31.44 -11.03
C GLU A 319 -6.90 32.53 -11.25
N GLY A 320 -6.19 32.47 -12.37
CA GLY A 320 -5.24 33.49 -12.80
C GLY A 320 -3.89 33.50 -12.07
N LYS A 321 -3.59 32.52 -11.22
CA LYS A 321 -2.31 32.42 -10.51
C LYS A 321 -1.33 31.54 -11.27
N ASP A 322 -0.08 32.01 -11.43
CA ASP A 322 0.99 31.26 -12.07
C ASP A 322 1.85 30.53 -11.04
N SER A 323 2.32 29.33 -11.42
CA SER A 323 3.35 28.57 -10.74
C SER A 323 4.59 29.41 -10.40
N LYS A 324 5.03 30.33 -11.27
CA LYS A 324 6.20 31.18 -11.02
C LYS A 324 5.99 32.19 -9.89
N GLU A 325 4.78 32.74 -9.78
CA GLU A 325 4.43 33.64 -8.67
C GLU A 325 4.48 32.88 -7.35
N MET A 326 3.91 31.66 -7.34
CA MET A 326 3.97 30.77 -6.19
C MET A 326 5.40 30.36 -5.86
N GLU A 327 6.26 30.07 -6.83
CA GLU A 327 7.68 29.79 -6.58
C GLU A 327 8.41 30.94 -5.89
N GLN A 328 8.09 32.19 -6.23
CA GLN A 328 8.67 33.35 -5.54
C GLN A 328 8.15 33.48 -4.11
N LEU A 329 6.85 33.23 -3.91
CA LEU A 329 6.29 33.16 -2.56
C LEU A 329 6.96 32.06 -1.74
N LEU A 330 7.20 30.89 -2.31
CA LEU A 330 7.86 29.77 -1.62
C LEU A 330 9.29 30.10 -1.20
N LYS A 331 10.05 30.87 -2.01
CA LYS A 331 11.38 31.36 -1.64
C LYS A 331 11.35 32.32 -0.46
N ASN A 332 10.26 33.08 -0.32
CA ASN A 332 10.04 34.04 0.76
C ASN A 332 9.17 33.46 1.90
N ARG A 333 8.89 32.16 1.89
CA ARG A 333 8.13 31.49 2.96
C ARG A 333 8.88 31.70 4.28
N PRO A 334 8.18 32.03 5.38
CA PRO A 334 8.80 32.09 6.70
C PRO A 334 9.55 30.79 7.02
N ALA A 335 10.65 30.88 7.79
CA ALA A 335 11.46 29.70 8.13
C ALA A 335 10.64 28.61 8.83
N GLU A 336 9.78 29.03 9.78
CA GLU A 336 8.84 28.19 10.52
C GLU A 336 7.54 27.87 9.74
N GLY A 337 7.47 28.24 8.45
CA GLY A 337 6.23 28.17 7.67
C GLY A 337 5.17 29.18 8.13
N TYR A 338 3.99 29.07 7.53
CA TYR A 338 2.80 29.83 7.91
C TYR A 338 2.16 29.18 9.15
N LYS A 339 1.74 30.00 10.12
CA LYS A 339 1.15 29.53 11.39
C LYS A 339 -0.31 29.12 11.25
N ASN A 340 -0.97 29.64 10.22
CA ASN A 340 -2.35 29.33 9.91
C ASN A 340 -2.63 29.59 8.42
N VAL A 341 -3.78 29.10 7.96
CA VAL A 341 -4.20 29.21 6.56
C VAL A 341 -4.41 30.67 6.13
N ASP A 342 -4.90 31.53 7.01
CA ASP A 342 -5.12 32.95 6.68
C ASP A 342 -3.83 33.70 6.40
N GLU A 343 -2.76 33.42 7.16
CA GLU A 343 -1.43 33.97 6.91
C GLU A 343 -0.92 33.58 5.52
N PHE A 344 -1.09 32.32 5.13
CA PHE A 344 -0.76 31.85 3.78
C PHE A 344 -1.59 32.56 2.72
N LEU A 345 -2.92 32.60 2.86
CA LEU A 345 -3.81 33.20 1.87
C LEU A 345 -3.52 34.69 1.66
N ASN A 346 -3.23 35.41 2.75
CA ASN A 346 -2.82 36.82 2.69
C ASN A 346 -1.47 36.99 1.99
N ALA A 347 -0.47 36.17 2.31
CA ALA A 347 0.84 36.23 1.66
C ALA A 347 0.77 35.87 0.17
N ALA A 348 -0.13 34.97 -0.22
CA ALA A 348 -0.34 34.52 -1.58
C ALA A 348 -1.28 35.41 -2.40
N GLU A 349 -1.89 36.42 -1.75
CA GLU A 349 -2.92 37.27 -2.33
C GLU A 349 -4.03 36.43 -2.98
N LEU A 350 -4.48 35.39 -2.26
CA LEU A 350 -5.50 34.44 -2.70
C LEU A 350 -6.80 34.71 -1.96
N THR A 351 -7.90 34.77 -2.71
CA THR A 351 -9.25 34.73 -2.15
C THR A 351 -9.87 33.38 -2.50
N VAL A 352 -10.25 32.61 -1.49
CA VAL A 352 -10.90 31.31 -1.64
C VAL A 352 -12.20 31.30 -0.83
N ASP A 353 -13.18 30.51 -1.27
CA ASP A 353 -14.41 30.32 -0.50
C ASP A 353 -14.17 29.49 0.78
N ALA A 354 -15.16 29.48 1.67
CA ALA A 354 -15.07 28.75 2.94
C ALA A 354 -14.92 27.23 2.76
N THR A 355 -15.47 26.65 1.68
CA THR A 355 -15.40 25.21 1.40
C THR A 355 -13.96 24.83 1.07
N LEU A 356 -13.31 25.56 0.17
CA LEU A 356 -11.92 25.33 -0.19
C LEU A 356 -10.98 25.66 0.96
N LYS A 357 -11.23 26.75 1.71
CA LYS A 357 -10.45 27.10 2.91
C LYS A 357 -10.41 25.97 3.94
N ASN A 358 -11.54 25.29 4.16
CA ASN A 358 -11.63 24.14 5.08
C ASN A 358 -10.86 22.90 4.59
N GLN A 359 -10.35 22.91 3.36
CA GLN A 359 -9.53 21.84 2.78
C GLN A 359 -8.04 22.22 2.75
N LEU A 360 -7.66 23.33 3.38
CA LEU A 360 -6.28 23.74 3.58
C LEU A 360 -5.88 23.56 5.05
N SER A 361 -4.61 23.29 5.27
CA SER A 361 -4.00 23.10 6.58
C SER A 361 -2.57 23.64 6.56
N VAL A 362 -2.03 23.87 7.74
CA VAL A 362 -0.60 24.16 7.98
C VAL A 362 0.12 23.02 8.70
N ALA A 363 -0.61 21.92 8.95
CA ALA A 363 -0.16 20.72 9.65
C ALA A 363 -0.56 19.46 8.87
N THR A 364 0.15 18.37 9.13
CA THR A 364 -0.02 17.07 8.50
C THR A 364 -0.12 15.92 9.51
N GLN A 365 -0.89 14.92 9.09
CA GLN A 365 -1.12 13.65 9.76
C GLN A 365 -0.55 12.49 8.94
N HIS A 366 -0.30 12.67 7.65
CA HIS A 366 0.14 11.61 6.75
C HIS A 366 1.57 11.83 6.27
N PHE A 367 2.43 10.84 6.54
CA PHE A 367 3.83 10.89 6.15
C PHE A 367 4.21 9.63 5.37
N LEU A 368 5.13 9.78 4.42
CA LEU A 368 5.80 8.66 3.77
C LEU A 368 7.19 8.52 4.36
N LEU A 369 7.46 7.37 4.97
CA LEU A 369 8.80 6.94 5.33
C LEU A 369 9.39 6.12 4.20
N ARG A 370 10.60 6.48 3.77
CA ARG A 370 11.50 5.62 2.99
C ARG A 370 12.66 5.20 3.89
N ALA A 371 12.70 3.92 4.25
CA ALA A 371 13.75 3.32 5.05
C ALA A 371 14.61 2.37 4.22
N GLU A 372 15.92 2.53 4.30
CA GLU A 372 16.91 1.66 3.66
C GLU A 372 17.85 1.10 4.72
N ALA A 373 18.13 -0.21 4.63
CA ALA A 373 19.15 -0.86 5.44
C ALA A 373 20.08 -1.68 4.55
N ARG A 374 21.39 -1.51 4.74
CA ARG A 374 22.45 -2.33 4.14
C ARG A 374 23.22 -3.01 5.27
N VAL A 375 23.34 -4.33 5.24
CA VAL A 375 24.07 -5.14 6.23
C VAL A 375 24.86 -6.22 5.51
N GLY A 376 26.18 -6.18 5.54
CA GLY A 376 27.02 -7.05 4.70
C GLY A 376 26.56 -7.02 3.24
N ASP A 377 26.18 -8.19 2.70
CA ASP A 377 25.62 -8.36 1.34
C ASP A 377 24.09 -8.17 1.26
N GLY A 378 23.41 -8.00 2.40
CA GLY A 378 21.97 -7.84 2.50
C GLY A 378 21.53 -6.39 2.31
N ARG A 379 20.45 -6.20 1.55
CA ARG A 379 19.80 -4.89 1.37
C ARG A 379 18.30 -5.03 1.54
N ALA A 380 17.69 -4.08 2.24
CA ALA A 380 16.25 -3.95 2.37
C ALA A 380 15.83 -2.50 2.18
N MET A 381 14.68 -2.33 1.53
CA MET A 381 13.97 -1.06 1.34
C MET A 381 12.55 -1.24 1.84
N LEU A 382 12.07 -0.28 2.62
CA LEU A 382 10.71 -0.22 3.13
C LEU A 382 10.15 1.18 2.87
N TYR A 383 8.97 1.21 2.26
CA TYR A 383 8.12 2.39 2.20
C TYR A 383 6.95 2.19 3.15
N SER A 384 6.75 3.13 4.07
CA SER A 384 5.64 3.07 5.04
C SER A 384 4.84 4.36 5.01
N THR A 385 3.54 4.23 4.81
CA THR A 385 2.60 5.34 5.03
C THR A 385 2.28 5.39 6.51
N LEU A 386 2.71 6.45 7.19
CA LEU A 386 2.51 6.68 8.60
C LEU A 386 1.35 7.65 8.81
N TYR A 387 0.55 7.39 9.83
CA TYR A 387 -0.53 8.26 10.28
C TYR A 387 -0.27 8.72 11.71
N ARG A 388 -0.17 10.02 11.91
CA ARG A 388 0.08 10.67 13.19
C ARG A 388 -1.20 11.25 13.76
N THR A 389 -1.40 10.96 15.04
CA THR A 389 -2.45 11.56 15.90
C THR A 389 -1.81 12.17 17.13
N LYS A 390 -2.59 12.88 17.95
CA LYS A 390 -2.14 13.37 19.26
C LYS A 390 -1.64 12.26 20.19
N ASN A 391 -2.13 11.03 20.01
CA ASN A 391 -1.84 9.88 20.87
C ASN A 391 -0.70 9.00 20.35
N GLY A 392 -0.11 9.33 19.21
CA GLY A 392 1.01 8.59 18.62
C GLY A 392 0.88 8.37 17.12
N VAL A 393 1.79 7.57 16.59
CA VAL A 393 1.97 7.30 15.16
C VAL A 393 1.74 5.83 14.87
N ARG A 394 0.99 5.52 13.81
CA ARG A 394 0.75 4.16 13.33
C ARG A 394 1.14 4.00 11.86
N ALA A 395 1.64 2.83 11.48
CA ALA A 395 1.81 2.49 10.07
C ALA A 395 0.47 2.03 9.48
N LEU A 396 0.02 2.67 8.40
CA LEU A 396 -1.18 2.29 7.64
C LEU A 396 -0.88 1.24 6.58
N ARG A 397 0.27 1.39 5.89
CA ARG A 397 0.69 0.52 4.79
C ARG A 397 2.21 0.36 4.83
N ARG A 398 2.68 -0.82 4.39
CA ARG A 398 4.10 -1.13 4.21
C ARG A 398 4.30 -1.77 2.83
N SER A 399 5.30 -1.30 2.10
CA SER A 399 5.75 -1.89 0.83
C SER A 399 7.25 -2.14 0.90
N PHE A 400 7.66 -3.38 0.66
CA PHE A 400 9.08 -3.74 0.59
C PHE A 400 9.54 -3.71 -0.87
N GLY A 401 10.51 -2.84 -1.18
CA GLY A 401 11.16 -2.78 -2.49
C GLY A 401 10.55 -1.84 -3.53
N ASN A 402 9.29 -1.43 -3.41
CA ASN A 402 8.64 -0.49 -4.34
C ASN A 402 8.08 0.73 -3.61
N GLN A 403 8.37 1.91 -4.14
CA GLN A 403 7.64 3.13 -3.80
C GLN A 403 6.29 3.05 -4.53
N ASP A 404 5.21 3.25 -3.78
CA ASP A 404 3.87 3.42 -4.37
C ASP A 404 3.78 4.72 -5.19
#